data_AF-A0A9D6YJY9-F1
#
_entry.id   AF-A0A9D6YJY9-F1
#
_cell.length_a   1.000
_cell.length_b   1.000
_cell.length_c   1.000
_cell.angle_alpha   90.00
_cell.angle_beta   90.00
_cell.angle_gamma   90.00
#
_symmetry.space_group_name_H-M   'P 1'
#
loop_
_entity.id
_entity.type
_entity.pdbx_description
1 polymer ?
#
loop_
_entity_poly.entity_id
_entity_poly.type
_entity_poly.pdbx_seq_one_letter_code
_entity_poly.pdbx_strand_id
1 'polypeptide(L)'
;MNADIKKAAGALKTIWSYSQIFTFNTLRRALILGRYTLICGQQQRLRRAQRRLGGAVLQSLEKGEVNPMLTEAVKDALEKAKAIKAGKDKHYQTINTLREKIRTACASVASGQ
;
A
#
# COMPACT_ATOMS: atom_id res chain seq x y z
N MET A 1 11.45 43.96 -31.98
CA MET A 1 10.67 43.13 -31.03
C MET A 1 10.69 43.80 -29.67
N ASN A 2 9.53 44.29 -29.21
CA ASN A 2 9.38 45.15 -28.02
C ASN A 2 9.86 44.49 -26.72
N ALA A 3 10.53 45.27 -25.88
CA ALA A 3 11.07 44.84 -24.58
C ALA A 3 9.98 44.26 -23.66
N ASP A 4 8.74 44.72 -23.81
CA ASP A 4 7.59 44.21 -23.07
C ASP A 4 7.22 42.77 -23.42
N ILE A 5 7.40 42.37 -24.68
CA ILE A 5 7.17 40.98 -25.13
C ILE A 5 8.21 40.04 -24.53
N LYS A 6 9.46 40.48 -24.39
CA LYS A 6 10.53 39.70 -23.74
C LYS A 6 10.28 39.53 -22.24
N LYS A 7 9.81 40.59 -21.55
CA LYS A 7 9.45 40.53 -20.12
C LYS A 7 8.25 39.60 -19.89
N ALA A 8 7.21 39.70 -20.71
CA ALA A 8 6.03 38.83 -20.65
C ALA A 8 6.39 37.36 -20.89
N ALA A 9 7.25 37.08 -21.88
CA ALA A 9 7.73 35.72 -22.16
C ALA A 9 8.59 35.15 -21.00
N GLY A 10 9.41 35.99 -20.34
CA GLY A 10 10.19 35.59 -19.16
C GLY A 10 9.31 35.26 -17.95
N ALA A 11 8.27 36.05 -17.70
CA ALA A 11 7.29 35.79 -16.66
C ALA A 11 6.50 34.49 -16.92
N LEU A 12 6.04 34.28 -18.16
CA LEU A 12 5.37 33.05 -18.58
C LEU A 12 6.25 31.81 -18.39
N LYS A 13 7.53 31.88 -18.79
CA LYS A 13 8.49 30.79 -18.60
C LYS A 13 8.69 30.44 -17.12
N THR A 14 8.68 31.46 -16.25
CA THR A 14 8.83 31.29 -14.80
C THR A 14 7.58 30.67 -14.18
N ILE A 15 6.38 31.13 -14.57
CA ILE A 15 5.11 30.54 -14.13
C ILE A 15 5.03 29.08 -14.56
N TRP A 16 5.44 28.78 -15.79
CA TRP A 16 5.45 27.41 -16.31
C TRP A 16 6.40 26.50 -15.54
N SER A 17 7.62 26.93 -15.26
CA SER A 17 8.57 26.10 -14.49
C SER A 17 8.08 25.84 -13.06
N TYR A 18 7.51 26.85 -12.40
CA TYR A 18 6.92 26.69 -11.07
C TYR A 18 5.70 25.76 -11.08
N SER A 19 4.83 25.86 -12.11
CA SER A 19 3.66 24.98 -12.21
C SER A 19 4.07 23.52 -12.42
N GLN A 20 5.13 23.27 -13.21
CA GLN A 20 5.68 21.94 -13.39
C GLN A 20 6.20 21.38 -12.06
N ILE A 21 7.03 22.14 -11.33
CA ILE A 21 7.58 21.70 -10.03
C ILE A 21 6.45 21.42 -9.04
N PHE A 22 5.45 22.31 -8.96
CA PHE A 22 4.30 22.14 -8.08
C PHE A 22 3.49 20.88 -8.45
N THR A 23 3.24 20.66 -9.73
CA THR A 23 2.50 19.49 -10.23
C THR A 23 3.24 18.20 -9.89
N PHE A 24 4.55 18.13 -10.14
CA PHE A 24 5.37 16.97 -9.77
C PHE A 24 5.39 16.72 -8.26
N ASN A 25 5.51 17.77 -7.44
CA ASN A 25 5.51 17.61 -5.98
C ASN A 25 4.15 17.11 -5.48
N THR A 26 3.06 17.68 -5.99
CA THR A 26 1.69 17.31 -5.62
C THR A 26 1.39 15.89 -6.04
N LEU A 27 1.78 15.49 -7.25
CA LEU A 27 1.64 14.12 -7.73
C LEU A 27 2.42 13.14 -6.84
N ARG A 28 3.67 13.46 -6.48
CA ARG A 28 4.47 12.63 -5.57
C ARG A 28 3.77 12.46 -4.21
N ARG A 29 3.25 13.54 -3.62
CA ARG A 29 2.52 13.49 -2.34
C ARG A 29 1.22 12.69 -2.46
N ALA A 30 0.47 12.88 -3.54
CA ALA A 30 -0.77 12.14 -3.80
C ALA A 30 -0.50 10.63 -3.96
N LEU A 31 0.56 10.25 -4.68
CA LEU A 31 0.96 8.85 -4.81
C LEU A 31 1.34 8.21 -3.48
N ILE A 32 2.08 8.95 -2.62
CA ILE A 32 2.43 8.49 -1.27
C ILE A 32 1.17 8.30 -0.44
N LEU A 33 0.30 9.32 -0.37
CA LEU A 33 -0.96 9.25 0.38
C LEU A 33 -1.85 8.12 -0.12
N GLY A 34 -2.01 7.97 -1.44
CA GLY A 34 -2.77 6.88 -2.03
C GLY A 34 -2.24 5.50 -1.60
N ARG A 35 -0.93 5.30 -1.62
CA ARG A 35 -0.30 4.06 -1.12
C ARG A 35 -0.59 3.82 0.36
N TYR A 36 -0.44 4.84 1.21
CA TYR A 36 -0.73 4.72 2.64
C TYR A 36 -2.21 4.41 2.89
N THR A 37 -3.12 5.08 2.20
CA THR A 37 -4.57 4.84 2.31
C THR A 37 -4.93 3.41 1.93
N LEU A 38 -4.36 2.87 0.85
CA LEU A 38 -4.56 1.49 0.45
C LEU A 38 -4.05 0.50 1.50
N ILE A 39 -2.87 0.74 2.08
CA ILE A 39 -2.31 -0.09 3.16
C ILE A 39 -3.23 -0.05 4.40
N CYS A 40 -3.67 1.14 4.81
CA CYS A 40 -4.60 1.31 5.91
C CYS A 40 -5.92 0.58 5.66
N GLY A 41 -6.46 0.65 4.44
CA GLY A 41 -7.67 -0.07 4.04
C GLY A 41 -7.52 -1.59 4.14
N GLN A 42 -6.40 -2.13 3.64
CA GLN A 42 -6.09 -3.56 3.78
C GLN A 42 -5.92 -3.98 5.25
N GLN A 43 -5.24 -3.16 6.06
CA GLN A 43 -5.07 -3.44 7.48
C GLN A 43 -6.41 -3.40 8.22
N GLN A 44 -7.31 -2.48 7.88
CA GLN A 44 -8.63 -2.40 8.46
C GLN A 44 -9.49 -3.61 8.07
N ARG A 45 -9.41 -4.09 6.82
CA ARG A 45 -10.06 -5.35 6.39
C ARG A 45 -9.60 -6.54 7.20
N LEU A 46 -8.29 -6.68 7.42
CA LEU A 46 -7.72 -7.75 8.24
C LEU A 46 -8.16 -7.64 9.72
N ARG A 47 -8.13 -6.44 10.31
CA ARG A 47 -8.63 -6.21 11.67
C ARG A 47 -10.11 -6.57 11.82
N ARG A 48 -10.95 -6.22 10.83
CA ARG A 48 -12.37 -6.60 10.81
C ARG A 48 -12.56 -8.11 10.75
N ALA A 49 -11.78 -8.81 9.91
CA ALA A 49 -11.82 -10.27 9.83
C ALA A 49 -11.39 -10.93 11.15
N GLN A 50 -10.33 -10.44 11.78
CA GLN A 50 -9.88 -10.92 13.09
C GLN A 50 -10.92 -10.68 14.20
N ARG A 51 -11.58 -9.53 14.21
CA ARG A 51 -12.67 -9.26 15.16
C ARG A 51 -13.85 -10.22 14.97
N ARG A 52 -14.22 -10.50 13.72
CA ARG A 52 -15.28 -11.48 13.41
C ARG A 52 -14.90 -12.88 13.88
N LEU A 53 -13.65 -13.29 13.69
CA LEU A 53 -13.12 -14.54 14.22
C LEU A 53 -13.19 -14.58 15.74
N GLY A 54 -12.73 -13.54 16.43
CA GLY A 54 -12.81 -13.45 17.89
C GLY A 54 -14.25 -13.53 18.41
N GLY A 55 -15.19 -12.86 17.73
CA GLY A 55 -16.61 -12.93 18.06
C GLY A 55 -17.21 -14.33 17.85
N ALA A 56 -16.87 -14.99 16.74
CA ALA A 56 -17.32 -16.36 16.48
C ALA A 56 -16.77 -17.35 17.52
N VAL A 57 -15.50 -17.21 17.91
CA VAL A 57 -14.88 -18.03 18.96
C VAL A 57 -15.57 -17.81 20.30
N LEU A 58 -15.82 -16.55 20.67
CA LEU A 58 -16.49 -16.20 21.93
C LEU A 58 -17.92 -16.75 21.97
N GLN A 59 -18.67 -16.63 20.88
CA GLN A 59 -20.03 -17.18 20.77
C GLN A 59 -20.05 -18.72 20.85
N SER A 60 -19.05 -19.41 20.29
CA SER A 60 -18.89 -20.86 20.42
C SER A 60 -18.58 -21.27 21.87
N LEU A 61 -17.71 -20.51 22.56
CA LEU A 61 -17.41 -20.73 23.98
C LEU A 61 -18.63 -20.53 24.89
N GLU A 62 -19.43 -19.48 24.63
CA GLU A 62 -20.67 -19.22 25.38
C GLU A 62 -21.71 -20.33 25.23
N LYS A 63 -21.71 -21.05 24.10
CA LYS A 63 -22.56 -22.21 23.86
C LYS A 63 -22.07 -23.49 24.55
N GLY A 64 -20.96 -23.42 25.29
CA GLY A 64 -20.40 -24.54 26.05
C GLY A 64 -19.59 -25.52 25.20
N GLU A 65 -19.14 -25.12 24.01
CA GLU A 65 -18.28 -25.99 23.19
C GLU A 65 -16.88 -26.10 23.80
N VAL A 66 -16.45 -27.35 24.04
CA VAL A 66 -15.14 -27.68 24.60
C VAL A 66 -14.00 -27.32 23.63
N ASN A 67 -14.27 -27.26 22.32
CA ASN A 67 -13.30 -26.84 21.30
C ASN A 67 -13.92 -25.92 20.24
N PRO A 68 -13.94 -24.59 20.47
CA PRO A 68 -14.56 -23.61 19.57
C PRO A 68 -13.84 -23.49 18.22
N MET A 69 -12.62 -24.01 18.07
CA MET A 69 -11.89 -23.97 16.80
C MET A 69 -12.39 -25.00 15.78
N LEU A 70 -13.21 -25.97 16.22
CA LEU A 70 -13.73 -27.03 15.35
C LEU A 70 -15.08 -26.68 14.72
N THR A 71 -15.75 -25.62 15.16
CA THR A 71 -17.02 -25.20 14.55
C THR A 71 -16.82 -24.66 13.15
N GLU A 72 -17.81 -24.95 12.31
CA GLU A 72 -17.85 -24.44 10.94
C GLU A 72 -17.76 -22.92 10.91
N ALA A 73 -18.47 -22.22 11.81
CA ALA A 73 -18.46 -20.76 11.88
C ALA A 73 -17.06 -20.17 12.19
N VAL A 74 -16.29 -20.81 13.08
CA VAL A 74 -14.93 -20.37 13.42
C VAL A 74 -13.94 -20.76 12.33
N LYS A 75 -14.07 -21.95 11.74
CA LYS A 75 -13.28 -22.39 10.58
C LYS A 75 -13.44 -21.44 9.39
N ASP A 76 -14.67 -21.09 9.05
CA ASP A 76 -14.99 -20.13 7.98
C ASP A 76 -14.35 -18.76 8.23
N ALA A 77 -14.47 -18.26 9.47
CA ALA A 77 -13.88 -16.98 9.86
C ALA A 77 -12.35 -17.02 9.79
N LEU A 78 -11.76 -18.16 10.15
CA LEU A 78 -10.32 -18.40 10.15
C LEU A 78 -9.77 -18.52 8.73
N GLU A 79 -10.46 -19.22 7.82
CA GLU A 79 -10.09 -19.27 6.41
C GLU A 79 -10.16 -17.89 5.75
N LYS A 80 -11.23 -17.12 6.01
CA LYS A 80 -11.36 -15.75 5.50
C LYS A 80 -10.23 -14.84 6.01
N ALA A 81 -9.84 -14.97 7.28
CA ALA A 81 -8.71 -14.22 7.84
C ALA A 81 -7.37 -14.67 7.23
N LYS A 82 -7.16 -15.97 7.04
CA LYS A 82 -5.96 -16.54 6.39
C LYS A 82 -5.82 -16.08 4.95
N ALA A 83 -6.90 -16.09 4.17
CA ALA A 83 -6.89 -15.64 2.78
C ALA A 83 -6.49 -14.16 2.66
N ILE A 84 -7.03 -13.29 3.52
CA ILE A 84 -6.67 -11.87 3.55
C ILE A 84 -5.18 -11.68 3.94
N LYS A 85 -4.69 -12.46 4.92
CA LYS A 85 -3.28 -12.41 5.33
C LYS A 85 -2.36 -12.91 4.22
N ALA A 86 -2.68 -14.03 3.58
CA ALA A 86 -1.89 -14.62 2.50
C ALA A 86 -1.76 -13.67 1.30
N GLY A 87 -2.85 -12.97 0.93
CA GLY A 87 -2.80 -11.94 -0.11
C GLY A 87 -1.83 -10.80 0.25
N LYS A 88 -1.87 -10.33 1.50
CA LYS A 88 -0.94 -9.31 2.00
C LYS A 88 0.52 -9.81 1.97
N ASP A 89 0.77 -11.03 2.46
CA ASP A 89 2.12 -11.60 2.53
C ASP A 89 2.74 -11.79 1.13
N LYS A 90 1.94 -12.22 0.14
CA LYS A 90 2.37 -12.30 -1.27
C LYS A 90 2.82 -10.94 -1.81
N HIS A 91 2.13 -9.86 -1.46
CA HIS A 91 2.55 -8.52 -1.86
C HIS A 91 3.89 -8.11 -1.22
N TYR A 92 4.11 -8.42 0.06
CA TYR A 92 5.41 -8.15 0.71
C TYR A 92 6.54 -8.96 0.09
N GLN A 93 6.29 -10.24 -0.23
CA GLN A 93 7.26 -11.09 -0.92
C GLN A 93 7.64 -10.48 -2.26
N THR A 94 6.67 -10.09 -3.10
CA THR A 94 6.94 -9.45 -4.40
C THR A 94 7.77 -8.17 -4.24
N ILE A 95 7.47 -7.33 -3.24
CA ILE A 95 8.25 -6.11 -2.97
C ILE A 95 9.69 -6.44 -2.58
N ASN A 96 9.89 -7.44 -1.73
CA ASN A 96 11.23 -7.87 -1.33
C ASN A 96 12.01 -8.44 -2.53
N THR A 97 11.38 -9.27 -3.35
CA THR A 97 12.00 -9.79 -4.57
C THR A 97 12.37 -8.66 -5.54
N LEU A 98 11.52 -7.65 -5.70
CA LEU A 98 11.85 -6.47 -6.52
C LEU A 98 13.03 -5.68 -5.94
N ARG A 99 13.06 -5.49 -4.61
CA ARG A 99 14.19 -4.82 -3.95
C ARG A 99 15.50 -5.58 -4.14
N GLU A 100 15.47 -6.90 -4.08
CA GLU A 100 16.64 -7.75 -4.34
C GLU A 100 17.09 -7.68 -5.80
N LYS A 101 16.15 -7.71 -6.75
CA LYS A 101 16.45 -7.51 -8.18
C LYS A 101 17.08 -6.14 -8.46
N ILE A 102 16.60 -5.09 -7.80
CA ILE A 102 17.18 -3.75 -7.93
C ILE A 102 18.58 -3.73 -7.30
N ARG A 103 18.75 -4.30 -6.09
CA ARG A 103 20.06 -4.35 -5.42
C ARG A 103 21.10 -5.07 -6.27
N THR A 104 20.73 -6.22 -6.84
CA THR A 104 21.61 -7.01 -7.71
C THR A 104 21.94 -6.27 -9.00
N ALA A 105 20.96 -5.64 -9.66
CA ALA A 105 21.18 -4.82 -10.84
C ALA A 105 22.05 -3.57 -10.55
N CYS A 106 21.88 -2.92 -9.40
CA CYS A 106 22.74 -1.80 -9.01
C CYS A 106 24.16 -2.28 -8.67
N ALA A 107 24.31 -3.43 -8.02
CA ALA A 107 25.62 -4.02 -7.74
C ALA A 107 26.35 -4.39 -9.04
N SER A 108 25.66 -4.93 -10.04
CA SER A 108 26.26 -5.27 -11.34
C SER A 108 26.71 -4.05 -12.13
N VAL A 109 25.95 -2.94 -12.05
CA VAL A 109 26.35 -1.65 -12.66
C VAL A 109 27.54 -1.02 -11.94
N ALA A 110 27.64 -1.18 -10.61
CA ALA A 110 28.75 -0.65 -9.83
C ALA A 110 30.06 -1.47 -9.99
N SER A 111 29.96 -2.75 -10.36
CA SER A 111 31.11 -3.65 -10.52
C SER A 111 31.75 -3.65 -11.92
N GLY A 112 31.30 -2.80 -12.85
CA GLY A 112 31.93 -2.64 -14.16
C GLY A 112 31.86 -3.88 -15.05
N GLN A 113 30.73 -4.08 -15.72
CA GLN A 113 30.68 -4.69 -17.05
C GLN A 113 30.29 -3.62 -18.07
#